data_AF-A0A081BVK0-F1
#
_entry.id   AF-A0A081BVK0-F1
#
_cell.length_a   1.000
_cell.length_b   1.000
_cell.length_c   1.000
_cell.angle_alpha   90.00
_cell.angle_beta   90.00
_cell.angle_gamma   90.00
#
_symmetry.space_group_name_H-M   'P 1'
#
loop_
_entity.id
_entity.type
_entity.pdbx_description
1 polymer ?
#
loop_
_entity_poly.entity_id
_entity_poly.type
_entity_poly.pdbx_seq_one_letter_code
_entity_poly.pdbx_strand_id
1 'polypeptide(L)' 'MIQILYQHILVQVKQLNVLEQLRLLEAIAQLVQRETVSKPPRSIRELRGLGKEVWKNLDAQEYVNQERDSWE' A
#
# COMPACT_ATOMS: atom_id res chain seq x y z
N MET A 1 29.15 -2.69 -19.61
CA MET A 1 28.30 -3.88 -19.39
C MET A 1 26.85 -3.52 -19.06
N ILE A 2 26.57 -2.65 -18.06
CA ILE A 2 25.19 -2.31 -17.63
C ILE A 2 24.34 -1.68 -18.76
N GLN A 3 24.94 -0.83 -19.59
CA GLN A 3 24.23 -0.15 -20.69
C GLN A 3 23.74 -1.11 -21.79
N ILE A 4 24.44 -2.22 -22.01
CA ILE A 4 24.05 -3.26 -22.98
C ILE A 4 22.83 -4.03 -22.46
N LEU A 5 22.84 -4.36 -21.16
CA LEU A 5 21.73 -5.06 -20.51
C LEU A 5 20.45 -4.23 -20.52
N TYR A 6 20.54 -2.92 -20.23
CA TYR A 6 19.38 -2.02 -20.25
C TYR A 6 18.73 -1.95 -21.64
N GLN A 7 19.54 -1.79 -22.69
CA GLN A 7 19.05 -1.73 -24.07
C GLN A 7 18.41 -3.06 -24.50
N HIS A 8 19.00 -4.19 -24.11
CA HIS A 8 18.43 -5.52 -24.38
C HIS A 8 17.05 -5.69 -23.74
N ILE A 9 16.89 -5.31 -22.46
CA ILE A 9 15.60 -5.36 -21.77
C ILE A 9 14.56 -4.47 -22.47
N LEU A 10 14.94 -3.24 -22.86
CA LEU A 10 14.02 -2.36 -23.59
C LEU A 10 13.53 -2.96 -24.90
N VAL A 11 14.39 -3.67 -25.64
CA VAL A 11 13.98 -4.35 -26.88
C VAL A 11 12.99 -5.47 -26.57
N GLN A 12 13.20 -6.23 -25.49
CA GLN A 12 12.29 -7.30 -25.08
C GLN A 12 10.92 -6.75 -24.62
N VAL A 13 10.91 -5.66 -23.87
CA VAL A 13 9.65 -5.02 -23.42
C VAL A 13 8.81 -4.53 -24.60
N LYS A 14 9.46 -4.02 -25.66
CA LYS A 14 8.77 -3.59 -26.89
C LYS A 14 8.08 -4.73 -27.64
N GLN A 15 8.48 -5.99 -27.42
CA GLN A 15 7.85 -7.16 -28.04
C GLN A 15 6.59 -7.62 -27.29
N LEU A 16 6.40 -7.17 -26.04
CA LEU A 16 5.22 -7.48 -25.24
C LEU A 16 4.00 -6.70 -25.72
N ASN A 17 2.81 -7.25 -25.49
CA ASN A 17 1.57 -6.51 -25.73
C ASN A 17 1.35 -5.42 -24.65
N VAL A 18 0.43 -4.49 -24.91
CA VAL A 18 0.18 -3.34 -24.01
C VAL A 18 -0.17 -3.77 -22.59
N LEU A 19 -0.94 -4.84 -22.41
CA LEU A 19 -1.36 -5.32 -21.10
C LEU A 19 -0.19 -5.92 -20.31
N GLU A 20 0.69 -6.66 -20.98
CA GLU A 20 1.93 -7.20 -20.42
C GLU A 20 2.93 -6.08 -20.06
N GLN A 21 3.04 -5.05 -20.89
CA GLN A 21 3.87 -3.87 -20.61
C GLN A 21 3.39 -3.15 -19.35
N LEU A 22 2.08 -2.96 -19.19
CA LEU A 22 1.49 -2.34 -17.99
C LEU A 22 1.73 -3.18 -16.73
N ARG A 23 1.56 -4.50 -16.80
CA ARG A 23 1.87 -5.41 -15.69
C ARG A 23 3.34 -5.35 -15.30
N LEU A 24 4.24 -5.29 -16.28
CA LEU A 24 5.67 -5.21 -16.03
C LEU A 24 6.05 -3.86 -15.40
N LEU A 25 5.45 -2.76 -15.87
CA LEU A 25 5.64 -1.44 -15.28
C LEU A 25 5.24 -1.42 -13.80
N GLU A 26 4.10 -2.00 -13.47
CA GLU A 26 3.64 -2.12 -12.08
C GLU A 26 4.62 -2.95 -11.24
N ALA A 27 5.07 -4.10 -11.74
CA ALA A 27 6.02 -4.95 -11.05
C ALA A 27 7.36 -4.23 -10.77
N ILE A 28 7.89 -3.49 -11.76
CA ILE A 28 9.11 -2.69 -11.60
C ILE A 28 8.88 -1.57 -10.58
N ALA A 29 7.75 -0.87 -10.64
CA ALA A 29 7.42 0.17 -9.67
C ALA A 29 7.32 -0.38 -8.24
N GLN A 30 6.78 -1.59 -8.05
CA GLN A 30 6.76 -2.26 -6.74
C GLN A 30 8.16 -2.67 -6.27
N LEU A 31 9.02 -3.18 -7.15
CA LEU A 31 10.40 -3.53 -6.82
C LEU A 31 11.19 -2.30 -6.36
N VAL A 32 11.14 -1.21 -7.13
CA VAL A 32 11.80 0.05 -6.77
C VAL A 32 11.24 0.61 -5.47
N GLN A 33 9.93 0.55 -5.25
CA GLN A 33 9.33 0.96 -3.98
C GLN A 33 9.84 0.12 -2.81
N ARG A 34 9.99 -1.20 -2.95
CA ARG A 34 10.52 -2.04 -1.86
C ARG A 34 11.97 -1.72 -1.53
N GLU A 35 12.79 -1.41 -2.53
CA GLU A 35 14.20 -1.05 -2.35
C GLU A 35 14.40 0.37 -1.80
N THR A 36 13.56 1.32 -2.24
CA THR A 36 13.63 2.72 -1.79
C THR A 36 12.92 2.96 -0.47
N VAL A 37 11.89 2.16 -0.18
CA VAL A 37 11.12 2.20 1.05
C VAL A 37 11.65 1.11 1.98
N SER A 38 12.87 1.30 2.48
CA SER A 38 13.22 0.79 3.81
C SER A 38 12.37 1.55 4.83
N LYS A 39 11.08 1.23 4.89
CA LYS A 39 10.22 1.75 5.95
C LYS A 39 10.77 1.14 7.23
N PRO A 40 11.20 1.95 8.21
CA PRO A 40 11.58 1.42 9.51
C PRO A 40 10.42 0.57 10.04
N PRO A 41 10.69 -0.49 10.82
CA PRO A 41 9.64 -1.31 11.40
C PRO A 41 8.62 -0.40 12.08
N ARG A 42 7.39 -0.45 11.57
CA ARG A 42 6.30 0.41 12.06
C ARG A 42 5.89 -0.07 13.43
N SER A 43 5.77 0.86 14.37
CA SER A 43 5.28 0.55 15.70
C SER A 43 3.77 0.71 15.71
N ILE A 44 3.04 -0.23 16.29
CA ILE A 44 1.59 -0.08 16.51
C ILE A 44 1.25 1.19 17.32
N ARG A 45 2.24 1.73 18.07
CA ARG A 45 2.12 2.99 18.80
C ARG A 45 1.91 4.20 17.89
N GLU A 46 2.28 4.14 16.62
CA GLU A 46 2.04 5.19 15.64
C GLU A 46 0.54 5.39 15.36
N LEU A 47 -0.31 4.39 15.67
CA LEU A 47 -1.76 4.49 15.55
C LEU A 47 -2.44 5.08 16.78
N ARG A 48 -1.71 5.28 17.89
CA ARG A 48 -2.27 5.79 19.14
C ARG A 48 -2.85 7.18 18.91
N GLY A 49 -4.14 7.34 19.23
CA GLY A 49 -4.79 8.64 19.22
C GLY A 49 -5.30 9.12 17.86
N LEU A 50 -5.09 8.35 16.79
CA LEU A 50 -5.63 8.70 15.46
C LEU A 50 -7.16 8.83 15.45
N GLY A 51 -7.87 8.04 16.27
CA GLY A 51 -9.32 8.13 16.41
C GLY A 51 -9.79 9.20 17.40
N LYS A 52 -8.92 9.86 18.17
CA LYS A 52 -9.33 10.66 19.33
C LYS A 52 -10.38 11.73 18.99
N GLU A 53 -10.18 12.47 17.90
CA GLU A 53 -11.11 13.53 17.50
C GLU A 53 -12.43 12.97 16.94
N VAL A 54 -12.41 11.76 16.38
CA VAL A 54 -13.62 11.05 15.93
C VAL A 54 -14.47 10.63 17.13
N TRP A 55 -13.83 10.14 18.19
CA TRP A 55 -14.51 9.64 19.40
C TRP A 55 -14.80 10.72 20.46
N LYS A 56 -14.35 11.97 20.24
CA LYS A 56 -14.35 13.03 21.26
C LYS A 56 -15.72 13.37 21.85
N ASN A 57 -16.78 13.25 21.05
CA ASN A 57 -18.14 13.59 21.46
C ASN A 57 -19.08 12.38 21.44
N LEU A 58 -18.53 11.17 21.26
CA LEU A 58 -19.29 9.93 21.28
C LEU A 58 -19.21 9.33 22.69
N ASP A 59 -20.36 8.99 23.26
CA ASP A 59 -20.39 8.15 24.44
C ASP A 59 -20.03 6.71 24.01
N ALA A 60 -18.95 6.19 24.58
CA ALA A 60 -18.42 4.88 24.20
C ALA A 60 -19.38 3.74 24.59
N GLN A 61 -20.11 3.89 25.69
CA GLN A 61 -21.03 2.86 26.16
C GLN A 61 -22.28 2.84 25.30
N GLU A 62 -22.80 4.02 24.94
CA GLU A 62 -23.95 4.16 24.04
C GLU A 62 -23.65 3.57 22.66
N TYR A 63 -22.48 3.89 22.09
CA TYR A 63 -22.06 3.34 20.78
C TYR A 63 -22.01 1.80 20.80
N VAL A 64 -21.44 1.21 21.85
CA VAL A 64 -21.34 -0.25 21.97
C VAL A 64 -22.71 -0.90 22.15
N ASN A 65 -23.64 -0.25 22.86
CA ASN A 65 -25.00 -0.74 23.01
C ASN A 65 -25.72 -0.77 21.65
N GLN A 66 -25.64 0.32 20.88
CA GLN A 66 -26.23 0.40 19.53
C GLN A 66 -25.68 -0.66 18.58
N GLU A 67 -24.37 -0.89 18.60
CA GLU A 67 -23.75 -1.95 17.80
C GLU A 67 -24.27 -3.34 18.21
N ARG A 68 -24.44 -3.63 19.52
CA ARG A 68 -24.98 -4.92 19.98
C ARG A 68 -26.43 -5.12 19.57
N ASP A 69 -27.25 -4.10 19.76
CA ASP A 69 -28.67 -4.15 19.39
C ASP A 69 -28.86 -4.35 17.88
N SER A 70 -27.90 -3.91 17.06
CA SER A 70 -27.95 -4.09 15.60
C SER A 70 -27.59 -5.50 15.12
N TRP A 71 -27.09 -6.37 15.99
CA TRP A 71 -26.71 -7.76 15.68
C TRP A 71 -27.72 -8.79 16.23
N GLU A 72 -28.74 -8.33 16.95
CA GLU A 72 -29.91 -9.11 17.40
C GLU A 72 -31.06 -9.02 16.37
#